data_AF-A0A2L2Y7V8-F1
#
_entry.id   AF-A0A2L2Y7V8-F1
#
_cell.length_a   1.000
_cell.length_b   1.000
_cell.length_c   1.000
_cell.angle_alpha   90.00
_cell.angle_beta   90.00
_cell.angle_gamma   90.00
#
_symmetry.space_group_name_H-M   'P 1'
#
loop_
_entity.id
_entity.type
_entity.pdbx_description
1 polymer ?
#
loop_
_entity_poly.entity_id
_entity_poly.type
_entity_poly.pdbx_seq_one_letter_code
_entity_poly.pdbx_strand_id
1 'polypeptide(L)'
;MFSGAGELHLEISLKDLEEDHASIPLKKTDTVVSYRESVQTESGIMCLSKTPNKHNRLIMRASPLPDGLTEDIDKGTVNPKDDFKARAR
;
A
#
# COMPACT_ATOMS: atom_id res chain seq x y z
N MET A 1 6.01 -6.38 -12.57
CA MET A 1 6.28 -7.16 -11.36
C MET A 1 5.18 -8.19 -11.23
N PHE A 2 5.54 -9.45 -11.00
CA PHE A 2 4.58 -10.53 -10.77
C PHE A 2 4.38 -10.64 -9.26
N SER A 3 3.13 -10.66 -8.80
CA SER A 3 2.78 -10.68 -7.37
C SER A 3 1.99 -11.95 -7.06
N GLY A 4 2.42 -12.68 -6.04
CA GLY A 4 1.83 -13.95 -5.63
C GLY A 4 1.73 -14.03 -4.12
N ALA A 5 0.85 -14.90 -3.64
CA ALA A 5 0.59 -15.06 -2.20
C ALA A 5 1.76 -15.69 -1.43
N GLY A 6 2.72 -16.29 -2.14
CA GLY A 6 3.90 -16.93 -1.57
C GLY A 6 4.83 -17.44 -2.65
N GLU A 7 5.99 -17.93 -2.23
CA GLU A 7 7.06 -18.41 -3.12
C GLU A 7 6.57 -19.52 -4.06
N LEU A 8 5.88 -20.54 -3.53
CA LEU A 8 5.32 -21.63 -4.31
C LEU A 8 4.29 -21.16 -5.36
N HIS A 9 3.47 -20.14 -5.02
CA HIS A 9 2.51 -19.57 -5.97
C HIS A 9 3.27 -18.94 -7.14
N LEU A 10 4.29 -18.13 -6.84
CA LEU A 10 5.12 -17.49 -7.87
C LEU A 10 5.83 -18.52 -8.74
N GLU A 11 6.36 -19.59 -8.16
CA GLU A 11 7.05 -20.64 -8.91
C GLU A 11 6.14 -21.38 -9.88
N ILE A 12 4.96 -21.82 -9.44
CA ILE A 12 4.00 -22.53 -10.28
C ILE A 12 3.52 -21.61 -11.41
N SER A 13 3.14 -20.36 -11.09
CA SER A 13 2.67 -19.42 -12.12
C SER A 13 3.74 -19.02 -13.13
N LEU A 14 5.01 -18.92 -12.71
CA LEU A 14 6.12 -18.67 -13.64
C LEU A 14 6.41 -19.88 -14.52
N LYS A 15 6.25 -21.09 -13.99
CA LYS A 15 6.40 -22.34 -14.75
C LYS A 15 5.31 -22.48 -15.80
N ASP A 16 4.05 -22.26 -15.43
CA ASP A 16 2.91 -22.31 -16.37
C ASP A 16 3.08 -21.24 -17.47
N LEU A 17 3.60 -20.06 -17.11
CA LEU A 17 3.88 -19.00 -18.08
C LEU A 17 4.99 -19.40 -19.08
N GLU A 18 6.05 -20.05 -18.60
CA GLU A 18 7.19 -20.49 -19.43
C GLU A 18 6.83 -21.69 -20.32
N GLU A 19 6.11 -22.68 -19.78
CA GLU A 19 5.83 -23.95 -20.46
C GLU A 19 4.55 -23.90 -21.31
N ASP A 20 3.43 -23.43 -20.76
CA ASP A 20 2.10 -23.60 -21.36
C ASP A 20 1.59 -22.37 -22.12
N HIS A 21 2.06 -21.16 -21.78
CA HIS A 21 1.52 -19.92 -22.34
C HIS A 21 2.46 -19.19 -23.29
N ALA A 22 3.71 -18.98 -22.88
CA ALA A 22 4.66 -18.17 -23.66
C ALA A 22 5.65 -19.03 -24.46
N SER A 23 5.92 -20.26 -24.01
CA SER A 23 6.87 -21.20 -24.63
C SER A 23 8.23 -20.57 -24.96
N ILE A 24 8.68 -19.64 -24.11
CA ILE A 24 9.95 -18.93 -24.23
C ILE A 24 10.68 -18.92 -22.88
N PRO A 25 12.02 -19.04 -22.86
CA PRO A 25 12.79 -19.06 -21.63
C PRO A 25 12.73 -17.70 -20.91
N LEU A 26 12.32 -17.71 -19.64
CA LEU A 26 12.16 -16.50 -18.83
C LEU A 26 13.39 -16.24 -17.95
N LYS A 27 13.87 -14.99 -17.93
CA LYS A 27 14.89 -14.55 -16.97
C LYS A 27 14.21 -14.11 -15.68
N LYS A 28 14.33 -14.93 -14.64
CA LYS A 28 13.81 -14.67 -13.29
C LYS A 28 14.90 -14.15 -12.36
N THR A 29 14.52 -13.18 -11.53
CA THR A 29 15.33 -12.67 -10.40
C THR A 29 14.70 -13.12 -9.09
N ASP A 30 15.47 -13.08 -8.01
CA ASP A 30 15.00 -13.48 -6.69
C ASP A 30 13.75 -12.69 -6.27
N THR A 31 12.84 -13.38 -5.59
CA THR A 31 11.59 -12.79 -5.14
C THR A 31 11.84 -11.76 -4.05
N VAL A 32 11.22 -10.59 -4.18
CA VAL A 32 11.31 -9.51 -3.18
C VAL A 32 9.98 -9.33 -2.47
N VAL A 33 10.04 -9.06 -1.17
CA VAL A 33 8.87 -8.73 -0.36
C VAL A 33 8.58 -7.23 -0.47
N SER A 34 7.30 -6.87 -0.57
CA SER A 34 6.88 -5.47 -0.53
C SER A 34 6.91 -4.95 0.91
N TYR A 35 7.89 -4.10 1.21
CA TYR A 35 7.94 -3.40 2.48
C TYR A 35 6.87 -2.30 2.53
N ARG A 36 6.32 -2.07 3.74
CA ARG A 36 5.40 -0.97 4.02
C ARG A 36 6.07 -0.01 4.98
N GLU A 37 5.80 1.27 4.80
CA GLU A 37 6.32 2.34 5.64
C GLU A 37 5.24 2.80 6.62
N SER A 38 5.64 3.20 7.83
CA SER A 38 4.75 3.73 8.86
C SER A 38 5.45 4.85 9.64
N VAL A 39 4.65 5.67 10.31
CA VAL A 39 5.12 6.78 11.15
C VAL A 39 4.97 6.38 12.61
N GLN A 40 6.05 6.43 13.38
CA GLN A 40 6.04 6.07 14.80
C GLN A 40 5.66 7.23 15.72
N THR A 41 6.05 8.45 15.36
CA THR A 41 5.84 9.65 16.18
C THR A 41 5.34 10.79 15.31
N GLU A 42 4.61 11.72 15.93
CA GLU A 42 4.15 12.92 15.23
C GLU A 42 5.33 13.71 14.64
N SER A 43 5.20 14.13 13.38
CA SER A 43 6.26 14.81 12.64
C SER A 43 6.71 16.07 13.38
N GLY A 44 8.01 16.25 13.60
CA GLY A 44 8.51 17.42 14.34
C GLY A 44 8.34 18.75 13.59
N ILE A 45 8.15 18.72 12.27
CA ILE A 45 8.05 19.89 11.41
C ILE A 45 6.72 19.85 10.66
N MET A 46 6.07 21.01 10.55
CA MET A 46 4.92 21.21 9.69
C MET A 46 5.37 21.28 8.23
N CYS A 47 5.05 20.25 7.44
CA CYS A 47 5.41 20.18 6.04
C CYS A 47 4.47 21.05 5.20
N LEU A 48 5.04 21.84 4.28
CA LEU A 48 4.30 22.73 3.39
C LEU A 48 4.68 22.45 1.94
N SER A 49 3.68 22.17 1.10
CA SER A 49 3.83 22.01 -0.34
C SER A 49 2.97 23.05 -1.08
N LYS A 50 3.46 23.56 -2.21
CA LYS A 50 2.74 24.50 -3.07
C LYS A 50 2.67 23.93 -4.48
N THR A 51 1.52 24.06 -5.14
CA THR A 51 1.42 23.68 -6.55
C THR A 51 2.23 24.63 -7.43
N PRO A 52 2.73 24.18 -8.59
CA PRO A 52 3.54 25.01 -9.49
C PRO A 52 2.84 26.32 -9.91
N ASN A 53 1.51 26.27 -10.07
CA ASN A 53 0.69 27.44 -10.39
C ASN A 53 0.45 28.40 -9.19
N LYS A 54 0.99 28.09 -8.00
CA LYS A 54 0.88 28.87 -6.76
C LYS A 54 -0.52 29.09 -6.20
N HIS A 55 -1.55 28.47 -6.76
CA HIS A 55 -2.93 28.61 -6.28
C HIS A 55 -3.23 27.73 -5.06
N ASN A 56 -2.58 26.58 -4.94
CA ASN A 56 -2.84 25.65 -3.84
C ASN A 56 -1.63 25.52 -2.94
N ARG A 57 -1.89 25.50 -1.63
CA ARG A 57 -0.92 25.25 -0.57
C ARG A 57 -1.47 24.15 0.32
N LEU A 58 -0.74 23.05 0.41
CA LEU A 58 -1.04 21.94 1.32
C LEU A 58 -0.11 22.06 2.53
N ILE A 59 -0.69 21.96 3.72
CA ILE A 59 0.04 21.97 4.99
C ILE A 59 -0.38 20.70 5.71
N MET A 60 0.59 19.85 6.06
CA MET A 60 0.32 18.55 6.66
C MET A 60 1.34 18.20 7.74
N ARG A 61 0.87 17.43 8.73
CA ARG A 61 1.67 16.78 9.77
C ARG A 61 1.26 15.31 9.79
N ALA A 62 2.21 14.39 9.86
CA ALA A 62 1.90 12.97 9.99
C ALA A 62 2.03 12.54 11.45
N SER A 63 1.09 11.72 11.92
CA SER A 63 1.07 11.08 13.24
C SER A 63 0.79 9.59 13.06
N PRO A 64 1.21 8.72 14.01
CA PRO A 64 0.76 7.33 14.02
C PRO A 64 -0.78 7.27 14.07
N LEU A 65 -1.35 6.28 13.39
CA LEU A 65 -2.76 5.95 13.54
C LEU A 65 -3.00 5.31 14.91
N PRO A 66 -4.20 5.48 15.51
CA PRO A 66 -4.55 4.80 16.74
C PRO A 66 -4.59 3.27 16.54
N ASP A 67 -4.28 2.54 17.61
CA ASP A 67 -4.28 1.08 17.61
C ASP A 67 -5.66 0.53 17.23
N GLY A 68 -5.70 -0.53 16.43
CA GLY A 68 -6.94 -1.19 15.98
C GLY A 68 -7.61 -0.55 14.76
N LEU A 69 -7.42 0.75 14.50
CA LEU A 69 -8.05 1.43 13.35
C LEU A 69 -7.63 0.82 12.01
N THR A 70 -6.37 0.41 11.88
CA THR A 70 -5.88 -0.24 10.65
C THR A 70 -6.59 -1.55 10.37
N GLU A 71 -6.86 -2.35 11.41
CA GLU A 71 -7.59 -3.61 11.25
C GLU A 71 -9.05 -3.38 10.89
N ASP A 72 -9.69 -2.36 11.48
CA ASP A 72 -11.08 -2.02 11.19
C ASP A 72 -11.27 -1.50 9.77
N ILE A 73 -10.27 -0.79 9.24
CA ILE A 73 -10.22 -0.40 7.83
C ILE A 73 -10.07 -1.64 6.94
N ASP A 74 -9.13 -2.54 7.26
CA ASP A 74 -8.89 -3.76 6.46
C ASP A 74 -10.09 -4.73 6.49
N LYS A 75 -10.81 -4.81 7.62
CA LYS A 75 -12.06 -5.59 7.77
C LYS A 75 -13.26 -4.91 7.09
N GLY A 76 -13.12 -3.65 6.65
CA GLY A 76 -14.21 -2.87 6.05
C GLY A 76 -15.27 -2.42 7.06
N THR A 77 -14.94 -2.38 8.36
CA THR A 77 -15.81 -1.84 9.41
C THR A 77 -15.87 -0.31 9.35
N VAL A 78 -14.79 0.33 8.86
CA VAL A 78 -14.74 1.77 8.58
C VAL A 78 -14.53 2.00 7.09
N ASN A 79 -15.51 2.58 6.41
CA ASN A 79 -15.43 2.92 4.99
C ASN A 79 -15.50 4.44 4.73
N PRO A 80 -14.85 4.94 3.65
CA PRO A 80 -14.97 6.34 3.25
C PRO A 80 -16.41 6.80 2.96
N LYS A 81 -17.31 5.86 2.66
CA LYS A 81 -18.72 6.12 2.32
C LYS A 81 -19.64 6.16 3.55
N ASP A 82 -19.17 5.73 4.73
CA ASP A 82 -19.99 5.70 5.92
C ASP A 82 -20.29 7.12 6.43
N ASP A 83 -21.39 7.27 7.19
CA ASP A 83 -21.76 8.54 7.79
C ASP A 83 -20.62 9.06 8.68
N PHE A 84 -20.35 10.36 8.62
CA PHE A 84 -19.37 11.04 9.46
C PHE A 84 -19.56 10.75 10.95
N LYS A 85 -20.80 10.63 11.43
CA LYS A 85 -21.05 10.33 12.85
C LYS A 85 -20.68 8.91 13.25
N ALA A 86 -20.73 7.97 12.31
CA ALA A 86 -20.37 6.58 12.56
C ALA A 86 -18.84 6.39 12.57
N ARG A 87 -18.10 7.14 11.74
CA ARG A 87 -16.63 7.09 11.64
C ARG A 87 -15.87 7.88 12.70
N ALA A 88 -16.54 8.80 13.40
CA ALA A 88 -15.94 9.67 14.41
C ALA A 88 -15.99 9.08 15.83
N ARG A 89 -16.58 7.89 16.00
CA ARG A 89 -16.59 7.13 17.26
C ARG A 89 -15.41 6.18 17.28
#